data_AF-A0A7Z0EHI7-F1
#
_entry.id   AF-A0A7Z0EHI7-F1
#
_cell.length_a   1.000
_cell.length_b   1.000
_cell.length_c   1.000
_cell.angle_alpha   90.00
_cell.angle_beta   90.00
_cell.angle_gamma   90.00
#
_symmetry.space_group_name_H-M   'P 1'
#
loop_
_entity.id
_entity.type
_entity.pdbx_description
1 polymer ?
#
loop_
_entity_poly.entity_id
_entity_poly.type
_entity_poly.pdbx_seq_one_letter_code
_entity_poly.pdbx_strand_id
1 'polypeptide(L)'
;MLGKATSVMAAGALAAAGLLAWSTPAAAETAPQAAAAVPNCVETDLDASGWTDELEVINDCSYSVRVKVVLAYETDLACQTIPSGYTAHYSWGYPGRFDGLVDC
;
A
#
# COMPACT_ATOMS: atom_id res chain seq x y z
N MET A 1 -56.27 -60.86 -19.26
CA MET A 1 -56.18 -60.99 -17.79
C MET A 1 -54.98 -60.18 -17.30
N LEU A 2 -55.19 -59.52 -16.17
CA LEU A 2 -54.40 -58.45 -15.58
C LEU A 2 -53.06 -58.97 -15.01
N GLY A 3 -51.96 -58.28 -15.26
CA GLY A 3 -50.66 -58.54 -14.61
C GLY A 3 -49.91 -57.23 -14.39
N LYS A 4 -49.81 -56.81 -13.13
CA LYS A 4 -49.27 -55.54 -12.65
C LYS A 4 -47.74 -55.55 -12.50
N ALA A 5 -47.17 -54.37 -12.76
CA ALA A 5 -46.07 -53.67 -12.10
C ALA A 5 -44.68 -54.35 -12.06
N THR A 6 -43.72 -53.70 -12.74
CA THR A 6 -42.29 -53.97 -12.61
C THR A 6 -41.53 -52.66 -12.33
N SER A 7 -41.01 -52.61 -11.11
CA SER A 7 -39.70 -52.16 -10.65
C SER A 7 -39.07 -50.83 -11.13
N VAL A 8 -38.82 -49.99 -10.12
CA VAL A 8 -37.85 -48.88 -10.07
C VAL A 8 -36.43 -49.43 -10.13
N MET A 9 -35.56 -48.87 -10.98
CA MET A 9 -34.11 -48.85 -10.77
C MET A 9 -33.49 -47.54 -11.23
N ALA A 10 -32.57 -47.07 -10.39
CA ALA A 10 -31.90 -45.78 -10.39
C ALA A 10 -31.02 -45.58 -11.63
N ALA A 11 -31.12 -44.39 -12.24
CA ALA A 11 -30.21 -43.93 -13.27
C ALA A 11 -28.91 -43.45 -12.63
N GLY A 12 -27.85 -44.24 -12.84
CA GLY A 12 -26.51 -43.98 -12.35
C GLY A 12 -25.73 -42.96 -13.17
N ALA A 13 -24.76 -42.37 -12.45
CA ALA A 13 -23.47 -41.86 -12.90
C ALA A 13 -23.46 -40.75 -13.97
N LEU A 14 -23.49 -39.51 -13.47
CA LEU A 14 -23.02 -38.33 -14.19
C LEU A 14 -21.51 -38.41 -14.41
N ALA A 15 -21.15 -38.09 -15.65
CA ALA A 15 -19.84 -38.14 -16.24
C ALA A 15 -18.95 -36.94 -15.87
N ALA A 16 -17.73 -37.03 -16.39
CA ALA A 16 -16.79 -35.96 -16.74
C ALA A 16 -15.75 -35.58 -15.67
N ALA A 17 -14.57 -36.19 -15.85
CA ALA A 17 -13.29 -35.64 -15.47
C ALA A 17 -13.14 -34.20 -15.98
N GLY A 18 -13.03 -33.25 -15.07
CA GLY A 18 -12.74 -31.85 -15.34
C GLY A 18 -11.59 -31.38 -14.46
N LEU A 19 -10.38 -31.88 -14.74
CA LEU A 19 -9.15 -31.32 -14.17
C LEU A 19 -8.83 -30.00 -14.90
N LEU A 20 -9.54 -28.93 -14.53
CA LEU A 20 -9.11 -27.58 -14.85
C LEU A 20 -7.95 -27.23 -13.93
N ALA A 21 -6.73 -27.55 -14.38
CA ALA A 21 -5.51 -27.01 -13.79
C ALA A 21 -5.50 -25.49 -14.03
N TRP A 22 -6.02 -24.73 -13.06
CA TRP A 22 -5.81 -23.30 -12.99
C TRP A 22 -4.33 -23.07 -12.68
N SER A 23 -3.56 -22.75 -13.71
CA SER A 23 -2.25 -22.15 -13.59
C SER A 23 -2.41 -20.79 -12.90
N THR A 24 -2.18 -20.76 -11.59
CA THR A 24 -2.06 -19.52 -10.82
C THR A 24 -0.91 -18.70 -11.42
N PRO A 25 -1.13 -17.46 -11.88
CA PRO A 25 -0.03 -16.60 -12.27
C PRO A 25 0.83 -16.40 -11.02
N ALA A 26 2.12 -16.74 -11.12
CA ALA A 26 3.09 -16.39 -10.11
C ALA A 26 3.07 -14.86 -9.96
N ALA A 27 2.72 -14.38 -8.78
CA ALA A 27 2.85 -12.96 -8.46
C ALA A 27 4.31 -12.59 -8.64
N ALA A 28 4.60 -11.71 -9.60
CA ALA A 28 5.93 -11.15 -9.75
C ALA A 28 6.25 -10.40 -8.45
N GLU A 29 7.27 -10.84 -7.73
CA GLU A 29 7.85 -10.07 -6.63
C GLU A 29 8.39 -8.78 -7.23
N THR A 30 7.68 -7.67 -6.99
CA THR A 30 8.17 -6.34 -7.29
C THR A 30 9.44 -6.15 -6.46
N ALA A 31 10.60 -6.11 -7.14
CA ALA A 31 11.85 -5.80 -6.49
C ALA A 31 11.72 -4.47 -5.72
N PRO A 32 12.29 -4.35 -4.51
CA PRO A 32 12.21 -3.11 -3.74
C PRO A 32 12.81 -1.98 -4.56
N GLN A 33 11.95 -1.07 -5.04
CA GLN A 33 12.37 0.14 -5.72
C GLN A 33 13.01 1.04 -4.67
N ALA A 34 14.26 1.44 -4.93
CA ALA A 34 14.92 2.46 -4.12
C ALA A 34 13.99 3.68 -4.06
N ALA A 35 13.69 4.14 -2.85
CA ALA A 35 12.81 5.28 -2.68
C ALA A 35 13.36 6.48 -3.44
N ALA A 36 12.52 7.11 -4.26
CA ALA A 36 12.93 8.25 -5.05
C ALA A 36 13.26 9.41 -4.10
N ALA A 37 14.44 10.00 -4.27
CA ALA A 37 14.88 11.13 -3.46
C ALA A 37 14.05 12.37 -3.78
N VAL A 38 13.67 13.11 -2.75
CA VAL A 38 12.96 14.38 -2.87
C VAL A 38 13.89 15.44 -3.50
N PRO A 39 13.37 16.37 -4.32
CA PRO A 39 14.17 17.46 -4.88
C PRO A 39 14.88 18.29 -3.80
N ASN A 40 16.09 18.79 -4.10
CA ASN A 40 16.89 19.59 -3.15
C ASN A 40 16.27 20.95 -2.77
N CYS A 41 15.22 21.38 -3.46
CA CYS A 41 14.46 22.59 -3.13
C CYS A 41 13.34 22.33 -2.10
N VAL A 42 13.31 21.13 -1.51
CA VAL A 42 12.46 20.82 -0.37
C VAL A 42 13.33 20.75 0.88
N GLU A 43 12.98 21.56 1.86
CA GLU A 43 13.67 21.63 3.15
C GLU A 43 12.80 21.05 4.27
N THR A 44 13.45 20.64 5.36
CA THR A 44 12.76 20.11 6.54
C THR A 44 13.26 20.77 7.80
N ASP A 45 12.35 21.13 8.70
CA ASP A 45 12.66 21.57 10.06
C ASP A 45 11.95 20.66 11.07
N LEU A 46 12.71 20.05 12.00
CA LEU A 46 12.22 19.04 12.93
C LEU A 46 12.41 19.51 14.38
N ASP A 47 11.31 19.63 15.11
CA ASP A 47 11.29 19.69 16.56
C ASP A 47 10.95 18.31 17.13
N ALA A 48 11.96 17.62 17.67
CA ALA A 48 11.79 16.32 18.32
C ALA A 48 11.84 16.43 19.86
N SER A 49 11.43 17.58 20.42
CA SER A 49 11.45 17.80 21.86
C SER A 49 10.15 17.33 22.53
N GLY A 50 10.21 16.19 23.23
CA GLY A 50 9.13 15.73 24.11
C GLY A 50 8.52 14.40 23.69
N TRP A 51 7.19 14.30 23.84
CA TRP A 51 6.41 13.07 23.53
C TRP A 51 5.82 13.05 22.12
N THR A 52 5.84 14.21 21.46
CA THR A 52 5.33 14.44 20.11
C THR A 52 6.43 15.16 19.36
N ASP A 53 6.77 14.65 18.17
CA ASP A 53 7.66 15.32 17.24
C ASP A 53 6.81 16.14 16.26
N GLU A 54 7.33 17.31 15.86
CA GLU A 54 6.73 18.20 14.87
C GLU A 54 7.72 18.43 13.72
N LEU A 55 7.25 18.25 12.49
CA LEU A 55 8.06 18.41 11.28
C LEU A 55 7.39 19.39 10.33
N GLU A 56 8.14 20.41 9.93
CA GLU A 56 7.82 21.28 8.82
C GLU A 56 8.52 20.77 7.55
N VAL A 57 7.78 20.70 6.45
CA VAL A 57 8.32 20.41 5.11
C VAL A 57 8.02 21.58 4.21
N ILE A 58 9.07 22.27 3.79
CA ILE A 58 9.00 23.54 3.05
C ILE A 58 9.30 23.24 1.58
N ASN A 59 8.40 23.62 0.68
CA ASN A 59 8.61 23.45 -0.75
C ASN A 59 8.98 24.78 -1.43
N ASP A 60 10.28 25.03 -1.59
CA ASP A 60 10.81 26.17 -2.35
C ASP A 60 10.99 25.87 -3.84
N CYS A 61 10.62 24.67 -4.30
CA CYS A 61 10.59 24.36 -5.71
C CYS A 61 9.56 25.24 -6.44
N SER A 62 9.81 25.56 -7.71
CA SER A 62 8.88 26.33 -8.56
C SER A 62 7.64 25.53 -8.99
N TYR A 63 7.44 24.32 -8.45
CA TYR A 63 6.37 23.39 -8.80
C TYR A 63 5.90 22.65 -7.54
N SER A 64 4.71 22.04 -7.62
CA SER A 64 4.19 21.22 -6.52
C SER A 64 4.98 19.92 -6.42
N VAL A 65 5.43 19.58 -5.21
CA VAL A 65 6.05 18.28 -4.91
C VAL A 65 5.04 17.36 -4.25
N ARG A 66 5.25 16.05 -4.36
CA ARG A 66 4.45 15.08 -3.62
C ARG A 66 5.40 14.21 -2.81
N VAL A 67 5.29 14.30 -1.50
CA VAL A 67 6.26 13.71 -0.58
C VAL A 67 5.57 12.81 0.43
N LYS A 68 6.33 11.88 0.97
CA LYS A 68 5.95 11.05 2.12
C LYS A 68 7.02 11.16 3.20
N VAL A 69 6.57 11.37 4.43
CA VAL A 69 7.41 11.29 5.63
C VAL A 69 7.61 9.83 5.98
N VAL A 70 8.87 9.41 5.97
CA VAL A 70 9.28 8.08 6.39
C VAL A 70 9.61 8.13 7.88
N LEU A 71 8.96 7.25 8.64
CA LEU A 71 9.14 7.16 10.07
C LEU A 71 9.81 5.83 10.43
N ALA A 72 10.79 5.88 11.31
CA ALA A 72 11.31 4.71 11.98
C ALA A 72 10.41 4.35 13.17
N TYR A 73 10.24 3.05 13.40
CA TYR A 73 9.48 2.46 14.52
C TYR A 73 7.98 2.75 14.54
N GLU A 74 7.46 3.41 13.52
CA GLU A 74 6.04 3.67 13.31
C GLU A 74 5.71 3.52 11.81
N THR A 75 4.43 3.65 11.46
CA THR A 75 4.00 3.62 10.07
C THR A 75 4.32 4.95 9.37
N ASP A 76 4.84 4.89 8.15
CA ASP A 76 5.01 6.08 7.30
C ASP A 76 3.71 6.89 7.18
N LEU A 77 3.85 8.20 7.05
CA LEU A 77 2.69 9.06 6.80
C LEU A 77 2.18 8.90 5.36
N ALA A 78 0.97 9.38 5.09
CA ALA A 78 0.42 9.35 3.73
C ALA A 78 1.20 10.32 2.81
N CYS A 79 1.28 9.99 1.51
CA CYS A 79 1.81 10.92 0.52
C CYS A 79 0.95 12.18 0.44
N GLN A 80 1.57 13.35 0.53
CA GLN A 80 0.92 14.65 0.48
C GLN A 80 1.53 15.51 -0.62
N THR A 81 0.67 16.21 -1.36
CA THR A 81 1.09 17.23 -2.33
C THR A 81 1.28 18.56 -1.62
N ILE A 82 2.46 19.16 -1.76
CA ILE A 82 2.81 20.47 -1.24
C ILE A 82 2.96 21.43 -2.43
N PRO A 83 2.11 22.45 -2.57
CA PRO A 83 2.24 23.42 -3.66
C PRO A 83 3.56 24.22 -3.57
N SER A 84 3.96 24.84 -4.67
CA SER A 84 5.16 25.70 -4.72
C SER A 84 5.03 26.88 -3.76
N GLY A 85 6.04 27.09 -2.90
CA GLY A 85 6.09 28.16 -1.90
C GLY A 85 5.24 27.91 -0.65
N TYR A 86 4.81 26.67 -0.40
CA TYR A 86 4.02 26.31 0.79
C TYR A 86 4.79 25.39 1.73
N THR A 87 4.39 25.43 2.99
CA THR A 87 4.87 24.54 4.06
C THR A 87 3.76 23.55 4.45
N ALA A 88 4.12 22.29 4.60
CA ALA A 88 3.27 21.27 5.21
C ALA A 88 3.78 20.94 6.62
N HIS A 89 2.86 20.77 7.56
CA HIS A 89 3.17 20.42 8.94
C HIS A 89 2.72 18.99 9.23
N TYR A 90 3.58 18.23 9.87
CA TYR A 90 3.33 16.86 10.30
C TYR A 90 3.67 16.72 11.78
N SER A 91 3.01 15.79 12.45
CA SER A 91 3.39 15.39 13.80
C SER A 91 3.09 13.92 14.03
N TRP A 92 3.86 13.32 14.93
CA TRP A 92 3.71 11.93 15.36
C TRP A 92 4.16 11.80 16.82
N GLY A 93 3.74 10.71 17.48
CA GLY A 93 4.09 10.45 18.86
C GLY A 93 5.27 9.48 19.00
N TYR A 94 5.79 9.33 20.22
CA TYR A 94 6.70 8.23 20.54
C TYR A 94 6.04 6.86 20.28
N PRO A 95 6.73 5.86 19.68
CA PRO A 95 8.17 5.79 19.41
C PRO A 95 8.60 6.24 18.01
N GLY A 96 7.71 6.87 17.22
CA GLY A 96 8.02 7.34 15.87
C GLY A 96 9.22 8.29 15.86
N ARG A 97 10.11 8.12 14.89
CA ARG A 97 11.26 9.01 14.65
C ARG A 97 11.35 9.34 13.18
N PHE A 98 11.59 10.61 12.84
CA PHE A 98 11.89 11.00 11.47
C PHE A 98 13.08 10.22 10.89
N ASP A 99 12.90 9.55 9.76
CA ASP A 99 13.96 8.82 9.04
C ASP A 99 14.27 9.47 7.68
N GLY A 100 13.34 10.26 7.14
CA GLY A 100 13.57 11.08 5.95
C GLY A 100 12.30 11.41 5.18
N LEU A 101 12.48 12.04 4.02
CA LEU A 101 11.42 12.24 3.03
C LEU A 101 11.69 11.43 1.77
N VAL A 102 10.63 10.95 1.13
CA VAL A 102 10.68 10.29 -0.17
C VAL A 102 9.63 10.86 -1.10
N ASP A 103 9.92 10.84 -2.40
CA ASP A 103 8.99 11.26 -3.45
C ASP A 103 7.90 10.21 -3.69
N CYS A 104 6.70 10.70 -4.05
CA CYS A 104 5.53 9.91 -4.45
C CYS A 104 4.93 10.46 -5.76
#